data_AF-A0A7X1YEN2-F1
#
_entry.id   AF-A0A7X1YEN2-F1
#
_cell.length_a   1.000
_cell.length_b   1.000
_cell.length_c   1.000
_cell.angle_alpha   90.00
_cell.angle_beta   90.00
_cell.angle_gamma   90.00
#
_symmetry.space_group_name_H-M   'P 1'
#
loop_
_entity.id
_entity.type
_entity.pdbx_description
1 polymer ?
#
loop_
_entity_poly.entity_id
_entity_poly.type
_entity_poly.pdbx_seq_one_letter_code
_entity_poly.pdbx_strand_id
1 'polypeptide(L)'
;DAPRPGAVSDLAYILYTSGSTGEPKGVEISHLAAANTVEDLQRRLQLTADDRILALSALEFDLSVFDLFAALSTGAAVIGIEPEAQRDAPRWRELALQHRASVLN
;
A
#
# COMPACT_ATOMS: atom_id res chain seq x y z
N ASP A 1 27.23 -2.02 -18.39
CA ASP A 1 25.82 -1.87 -18.78
C ASP A 1 25.11 -0.92 -17.85
N ALA A 2 24.60 0.20 -18.36
CA ALA A 2 23.73 1.07 -17.58
C ALA A 2 22.34 0.42 -17.49
N PRO A 3 21.65 0.51 -16.34
CA PRO A 3 20.30 -0.01 -16.22
C PRO A 3 19.39 0.65 -17.24
N ARG A 4 18.62 -0.15 -17.99
CA ARG A 4 17.57 0.38 -18.86
C ARG A 4 16.51 1.08 -17.99
N PRO A 5 15.93 2.20 -18.44
CA PRO A 5 14.71 2.71 -17.81
C PRO A 5 13.64 1.61 -17.79
N GLY A 6 12.94 1.48 -16.66
CA GLY A 6 11.79 0.57 -16.54
C GLY A 6 10.66 1.00 -17.46
N ALA A 7 9.99 0.04 -18.08
CA ALA A 7 8.75 0.23 -18.83
C ALA A 7 7.55 0.04 -17.89
N VAL A 8 6.41 0.68 -18.19
CA VAL A 8 5.18 0.52 -17.38
C VAL A 8 4.64 -0.92 -17.38
N SER A 9 5.04 -1.74 -18.35
CA SER A 9 4.71 -3.16 -18.44
C SER A 9 5.65 -4.06 -17.62
N ASP A 10 6.77 -3.55 -17.11
CA ASP A 10 7.65 -4.31 -16.23
C ASP A 10 6.95 -4.60 -14.89
N LEU A 11 7.38 -5.66 -14.21
CA LEU A 11 6.87 -6.04 -12.88
C LEU A 11 7.20 -4.95 -11.84
N ALA A 12 6.18 -4.56 -11.08
CA ALA A 12 6.31 -3.71 -9.90
C ALA A 12 6.52 -4.53 -8.63
N TYR A 13 5.76 -5.63 -8.48
CA TYR A 13 5.88 -6.50 -7.32
C TYR A 13 5.39 -7.93 -7.60
N ILE A 14 5.81 -8.85 -6.74
CA ILE A 14 5.33 -10.22 -6.66
C ILE A 14 4.92 -10.48 -5.22
N LEU A 15 3.66 -10.85 -5.00
CA LEU A 15 3.17 -11.27 -3.68
C LEU A 15 2.79 -12.74 -3.72
N TYR A 16 3.13 -13.47 -2.66
CA TYR A 16 2.87 -14.89 -2.56
C TYR A 16 1.58 -15.16 -1.81
N THR A 17 0.78 -16.08 -2.35
CA THR A 17 -0.47 -16.53 -1.74
C THR A 17 -0.43 -18.02 -1.46
N SER A 18 -1.24 -18.50 -0.53
CA SER A 18 -1.37 -19.94 -0.27
C SER A 18 -1.91 -20.65 -1.52
N GLY A 19 -1.17 -21.64 -2.01
CA GLY A 19 -1.63 -22.49 -3.10
C GLY A 19 -2.48 -23.64 -2.58
N SER A 20 -3.55 -23.98 -3.29
CA SER A 20 -4.39 -25.16 -3.01
C SER A 20 -3.63 -26.49 -3.05
N THR A 21 -2.44 -26.51 -3.66
CA THR A 21 -1.54 -27.66 -3.76
C THR A 21 -0.50 -27.74 -2.65
N GLY A 22 -0.50 -26.79 -1.70
CA GLY A 22 0.49 -26.68 -0.62
C GLY A 22 1.73 -25.85 -0.96
N GLU A 23 1.96 -25.54 -2.24
CA GLU A 23 3.04 -24.66 -2.69
C GLU A 23 2.54 -23.22 -2.91
N PRO A 24 3.21 -22.20 -2.35
CA PRO A 24 2.83 -20.81 -2.57
C PRO A 24 2.89 -20.38 -4.05
N LYS A 25 1.94 -19.56 -4.48
CA LYS A 25 1.88 -19.02 -5.85
C LYS A 25 2.24 -17.55 -5.85
N GLY A 26 3.21 -17.16 -6.67
CA GLY A 26 3.58 -15.76 -6.90
C GLY A 26 2.58 -15.09 -7.83
N VAL A 27 2.01 -13.98 -7.39
CA VAL A 27 1.15 -13.12 -8.19
C VAL A 27 1.98 -11.95 -8.69
N GLU A 28 2.25 -11.94 -10.00
CA GLU A 28 3.04 -10.93 -10.67
C GLU A 28 2.18 -9.73 -11.08
N ILE A 29 2.53 -8.54 -10.62
CA ILE A 29 1.80 -7.31 -10.93
C ILE A 29 2.73 -6.30 -11.60
N SER A 30 2.30 -5.75 -12.74
CA SER A 30 3.04 -4.72 -13.47
C SER A 30 2.87 -3.33 -12.84
N HIS A 31 3.80 -2.41 -13.14
CA HIS A 31 3.68 -1.00 -12.76
C HIS A 31 2.36 -0.38 -13.23
N LEU A 32 1.95 -0.65 -14.47
CA LEU A 32 0.70 -0.14 -15.02
C LEU A 32 -0.53 -0.64 -14.25
N ALA A 33 -0.57 -1.94 -13.91
CA ALA A 33 -1.69 -2.52 -13.18
C ALA A 33 -1.77 -1.95 -11.74
N ALA A 34 -0.64 -1.84 -11.06
CA ALA A 34 -0.57 -1.25 -9.72
C ALA A 34 -1.01 0.23 -9.73
N ALA A 35 -0.46 1.02 -10.66
CA ALA A 35 -0.77 2.44 -10.79
C ALA A 35 -2.25 2.68 -11.09
N ASN A 36 -2.85 1.88 -11.99
CA ASN A 36 -4.27 1.99 -12.32
C ASN A 36 -5.19 1.78 -11.10
N THR A 37 -4.88 0.78 -10.26
CA THR A 37 -5.63 0.53 -9.02
C THR A 37 -5.47 1.68 -8.03
N VAL A 38 -4.24 2.17 -7.85
CA VAL A 38 -3.94 3.29 -6.95
C VAL A 38 -4.68 4.56 -7.40
N GLU A 39 -4.66 4.88 -8.70
CA GLU A 39 -5.36 6.04 -9.26
C GLU A 39 -6.89 5.94 -9.10
N ASP A 40 -7.48 4.75 -9.31
CA ASP A 40 -8.91 4.55 -9.10
C ASP A 40 -9.31 4.78 -7.63
N LEU A 41 -8.55 4.23 -6.68
CA LEU A 41 -8.81 4.40 -5.26
C LEU A 41 -8.62 5.86 -4.80
N GLN A 42 -7.58 6.55 -5.28
CA GLN A 42 -7.38 7.98 -5.02
C GLN A 42 -8.59 8.81 -5.43
N ARG A 43 -9.12 8.58 -6.65
CA ARG A 43 -10.28 9.32 -7.16
C ARG A 43 -11.54 9.02 -6.36
N ARG A 44 -11.77 7.76 -5.99
CA ARG A 44 -12.94 7.34 -5.21
C ARG A 44 -12.94 7.90 -3.79
N LEU A 45 -11.76 7.96 -3.17
CA LEU A 45 -11.58 8.51 -1.82
C LEU A 45 -11.33 10.02 -1.81
N GLN A 46 -11.22 10.65 -2.99
CA GLN A 46 -10.93 12.07 -3.16
C GLN A 46 -9.67 12.49 -2.40
N LEU A 47 -8.63 11.67 -2.46
CA LEU A 47 -7.38 11.93 -1.74
C LEU A 47 -6.72 13.21 -2.22
N THR A 48 -6.16 13.93 -1.27
CA THR A 48 -5.44 15.19 -1.45
C THR A 48 -4.11 15.16 -0.71
N ALA A 49 -3.25 16.14 -0.94
CA ALA A 49 -1.98 16.27 -0.21
C ALA A 49 -2.16 16.53 1.31
N ASP A 50 -3.36 16.92 1.75
CA ASP A 50 -3.65 17.15 3.17
C ASP A 50 -3.99 15.86 3.93
N ASP A 51 -4.17 14.75 3.22
CA ASP A 51 -4.53 13.47 3.80
C ASP A 51 -3.37 12.78 4.53
N ARG A 52 -3.74 11.93 5.48
CA ARG A 52 -2.81 11.10 6.26
C ARG A 52 -3.36 9.69 6.37
N ILE A 53 -2.65 8.74 5.76
CA ILE A 53 -3.06 7.34 5.67
C ILE A 53 -2.33 6.55 6.75
N LEU A 54 -3.09 5.84 7.60
CA LEU A 54 -2.51 4.85 8.52
C LEU A 54 -2.23 3.55 7.76
N ALA A 55 -0.97 3.19 7.59
CA ALA A 55 -0.55 2.01 6.83
C ALA A 55 -0.76 0.73 7.65
N LEU A 56 -2.00 0.23 7.62
CA LEU A 56 -2.48 -0.90 8.40
C LEU A 56 -2.17 -2.27 7.78
N SER A 57 -1.90 -2.32 6.49
CA SER A 57 -1.62 -3.56 5.78
C SER A 57 -0.16 -3.96 5.99
N ALA A 58 0.07 -5.23 6.31
CA ALA A 58 1.43 -5.76 6.27
C ALA A 58 1.94 -5.76 4.81
N LEU A 59 3.24 -5.54 4.63
CA LEU A 59 3.87 -5.39 3.30
C LEU A 59 3.75 -6.63 2.40
N GLU A 60 3.42 -7.78 2.99
CA GLU A 60 3.17 -9.04 2.30
C GLU A 60 1.73 -9.18 1.75
N PHE A 61 0.86 -8.18 1.99
CA PHE A 61 -0.48 -8.10 1.43
C PHE A 61 -0.59 -6.96 0.42
N ASP A 62 -1.45 -7.14 -0.59
CA ASP A 62 -1.63 -6.22 -1.72
C ASP A 62 -2.17 -4.84 -1.31
N LEU A 63 -2.99 -4.77 -0.26
CA LEU A 63 -3.47 -3.50 0.29
C LEU A 63 -2.35 -2.57 0.78
N SER A 64 -1.15 -3.09 1.08
CA SER A 64 0.01 -2.25 1.41
C SER A 64 0.45 -1.36 0.25
N VAL A 65 0.18 -1.77 -1.00
CA VAL A 65 0.45 -0.97 -2.19
C VAL A 65 -0.45 0.27 -2.20
N PHE A 66 -1.72 0.13 -1.80
CA PHE A 66 -2.61 1.27 -1.63
C PHE A 66 -2.13 2.16 -0.47
N ASP A 67 -1.94 1.59 0.73
CA ASP A 67 -1.58 2.33 1.94
C ASP A 67 -0.36 3.24 1.72
N LEU A 68 0.64 2.75 0.97
CA LEU A 68 1.86 3.49 0.67
C LEU A 68 1.73 4.38 -0.55
N PHE A 69 1.42 3.81 -1.72
CA PHE A 69 1.54 4.55 -2.98
C PHE A 69 0.37 5.50 -3.23
N ALA A 70 -0.80 5.29 -2.60
CA ALA A 70 -1.86 6.29 -2.67
C ALA A 70 -1.45 7.60 -2.00
N ALA A 71 -0.85 7.52 -0.81
CA ALA A 71 -0.31 8.68 -0.12
C ALA A 71 0.85 9.31 -0.91
N LEU A 72 1.87 8.51 -1.23
CA LEU A 72 3.12 9.02 -1.82
C LEU A 72 2.94 9.66 -3.20
N SER A 73 2.00 9.19 -4.02
CA SER A 73 1.74 9.78 -5.34
C SER A 73 0.78 10.98 -5.31
N THR A 74 0.06 11.20 -4.20
CA THR A 74 -0.86 12.35 -4.02
C THR A 74 -0.22 13.48 -3.20
N GLY A 75 0.97 13.25 -2.62
CA GLY A 75 1.62 14.20 -1.70
C GLY A 75 1.11 14.13 -0.27
N ALA A 76 0.24 13.16 0.05
CA ALA A 76 -0.24 12.87 1.39
C ALA A 76 0.83 12.19 2.26
N ALA A 77 0.57 12.11 3.57
CA ALA A 77 1.49 11.49 4.51
C ALA A 77 1.12 10.02 4.81
N VAL A 78 2.14 9.21 5.07
CA VAL A 78 2.00 7.84 5.59
C VAL A 78 2.29 7.84 7.08
N ILE A 79 1.39 7.26 7.87
CA ILE A 79 1.57 6.97 9.29
C ILE A 79 1.93 5.49 9.40
N GLY A 80 3.17 5.20 9.77
CA GLY A 80 3.65 3.84 9.98
C GLY A 80 3.16 3.23 11.30
N ILE A 81 3.13 1.90 11.35
CA ILE A 81 2.80 1.12 12.55
C ILE A 81 4.02 0.28 12.91
N GLU A 82 4.31 0.18 14.20
CA GLU A 82 5.38 -0.71 14.68
C GLU A 82 5.03 -2.18 14.36
N PRO A 83 5.99 -3.03 13.95
CA PRO A 83 5.69 -4.42 13.59
C PRO A 83 4.92 -5.20 14.67
N GLU A 84 5.19 -4.94 15.94
CA GLU A 84 4.52 -5.57 17.09
C GLU A 84 3.07 -5.11 17.25
N ALA A 85 2.73 -3.93 16.72
CA ALA A 85 1.42 -3.31 16.79
C ALA A 85 0.54 -3.61 15.56
N GLN A 86 0.98 -4.46 14.62
CA GLN A 86 0.24 -4.81 13.40
C GLN A 86 -1.14 -5.45 13.67
N ARG A 87 -1.45 -5.85 14.91
CA ARG A 87 -2.76 -6.40 15.30
C ARG A 87 -3.28 -5.78 16.60
N ASP A 88 -2.87 -4.54 16.91
CA ASP A 88 -3.20 -3.81 18.13
C ASP A 88 -4.13 -2.62 17.82
N ALA A 89 -5.44 -2.88 17.83
CA ALA A 89 -6.45 -1.85 17.55
C ALA A 89 -6.40 -0.63 18.51
N PRO A 90 -6.19 -0.80 19.82
CA PRO A 90 -5.91 0.33 20.70
C PRO A 90 -4.73 1.20 20.24
N ARG A 91 -3.60 0.59 19.85
CA ARG A 91 -2.43 1.32 19.33
C ARG A 91 -2.73 2.02 18.01
N TRP A 92 -3.50 1.40 17.10
CA TRP A 92 -3.94 2.06 15.86
C TRP A 92 -4.76 3.31 16.13
N ARG A 93 -5.69 3.24 17.09
CA ARG A 93 -6.50 4.39 17.50
C ARG A 93 -5.64 5.50 18.09
N GLU A 94 -4.67 5.17 18.91
CA GLU A 94 -3.71 6.14 19.46
C GLU A 94 -2.95 6.86 18.35
N LEU A 95 -2.35 6.12 17.41
CA LEU A 95 -1.63 6.66 16.27
C LEU A 95 -2.53 7.52 15.38
N ALA A 96 -3.75 7.05 15.09
CA ALA A 96 -4.72 7.79 14.28
C ALA A 96 -5.09 9.14 14.92
N LEU A 97 -5.28 9.19 16.23
CA LEU A 97 -5.58 10.43 16.95
C LEU A 97 -4.35 11.35 17.04
N GLN A 98 -3.18 10.79 17.39
CA GLN A 98 -1.93 11.54 17.54
C GLN A 98 -1.52 12.21 16.24
N HIS A 99 -1.63 11.49 15.13
CA HIS A 99 -1.21 11.96 13.81
C HIS A 99 -2.35 12.52 12.96
N ARG A 100 -3.59 12.51 13.47
CA ARG A 100 -4.79 12.97 12.76
C ARG A 100 -4.95 12.26 11.41
N ALA A 101 -4.99 10.93 11.44
CA ALA A 101 -5.28 10.11 10.27
C ALA A 101 -6.64 10.54 9.67
N SER A 102 -6.68 10.71 8.35
CA SER A 102 -7.91 10.99 7.60
C SER A 102 -8.41 9.75 6.84
N VAL A 103 -7.53 8.77 6.62
CA VAL A 103 -7.83 7.54 5.90
C VAL A 103 -7.27 6.33 6.65
N LEU A 104 -8.12 5.31 6.81
CA LEU A 104 -7.78 3.97 7.29
C LEU A 104 -8.40 2.98 6.31
N ASN A 105 -7.74 1.84 6.06
CA ASN A 105 -8.34 0.71 5.34
C ASN A 105 -9.00 -0.28 6.31
#